data_AF-A0A9E2G5Y2-F1
#
_entry.id   AF-A0A9E2G5Y2-F1
#
_cell.length_a   1.000
_cell.length_b   1.000
_cell.length_c   1.000
_cell.angle_alpha   90.00
_cell.angle_beta   90.00
_cell.angle_gamma   90.00
#
_symmetry.space_group_name_H-M   'P 1'
#
loop_
_entity.id
_entity.type
_entity.pdbx_description
1 polymer ?
#
loop_
_entity_poly.entity_id
_entity_poly.type
_entity_poly.pdbx_seq_one_letter_code
_entity_poly.pdbx_strand_id
1 'polypeptide(L)'
;MFDNAKSWPFSEAAALQKEHGPFPEDALVRFETGFGPSGLPHIGTFSEVARTTWVMNAFKAQTGKNAELIAFSDDMDGLRKVPLNIPNPELVAPHLGKPLSSIPDPFGCCESYSAHMNNKLCAFLDAFGFTYRFQSSTAAYRGGDFDEGLRKIAQKHDAIRDLITATLREENRETWSPFMPVCPNCGRVYTTRVVRCDGEAATVDYACDGTFGAVTGCGHTGTMPVTGGHVKVGWKVDWALRWYSYGIHYEMYGKDLIESARLSARICTLLGKKPPAGLFYEMFLDENGEKISKSVGKGLT
;
A
#
# COMPACT_ATOMS: atom_id res chain seq x y z
N MET A 1 -8.51 34.76 6.05
CA MET A 1 -9.37 34.62 7.26
C MET A 1 -8.89 33.48 8.19
N PHE A 2 -7.99 32.58 7.77
CA PHE A 2 -7.54 31.42 8.58
C PHE A 2 -6.08 31.47 9.05
N ASP A 3 -5.35 32.55 8.80
CA ASP A 3 -3.90 32.65 9.10
C ASP A 3 -3.57 32.53 10.60
N ASN A 4 -4.56 32.68 11.47
CA ASN A 4 -4.43 32.56 12.93
C ASN A 4 -5.12 31.32 13.53
N ALA A 5 -5.60 30.37 12.71
CA ALA A 5 -6.23 29.16 13.21
C ALA A 5 -5.19 28.22 13.87
N LYS A 6 -5.34 27.97 15.17
CA LYS A 6 -4.39 27.17 15.99
C LYS A 6 -4.74 25.68 16.11
N SER A 7 -5.81 25.21 15.48
CA SER A 7 -6.15 23.79 15.51
C SER A 7 -5.11 22.99 14.72
N TRP A 8 -4.78 21.78 15.20
CA TRP A 8 -3.74 20.95 14.60
C TRP A 8 -3.85 20.74 13.07
N PRO A 9 -5.04 20.63 12.43
CA PRO A 9 -5.08 20.45 10.97
C PRO A 9 -4.55 21.66 10.19
N PHE A 10 -4.75 22.87 10.71
CA PHE A 10 -4.23 24.11 10.12
C PHE A 10 -2.72 24.25 10.35
N SER A 11 -2.21 23.76 11.48
CA SER A 11 -0.76 23.69 11.74
C SER A 11 -0.08 22.69 10.79
N GLU A 12 -0.68 21.52 10.58
CA GLU A 12 -0.19 20.52 9.63
C GLU A 12 -0.24 21.00 8.18
N ALA A 13 -1.33 21.66 7.78
CA ALA A 13 -1.46 22.26 6.46
C ALA A 13 -0.39 23.35 6.19
N ALA A 14 -0.09 24.18 7.19
CA ALA A 14 0.99 25.16 7.10
C ALA A 14 2.37 24.50 7.02
N ALA A 15 2.58 23.39 7.75
CA ALA A 15 3.81 22.61 7.68
C ALA A 15 4.00 21.99 6.28
N LEU A 16 2.94 21.44 5.69
CA LEU A 16 2.94 20.92 4.32
C LEU A 16 3.38 22.00 3.32
N GLN A 17 2.81 23.21 3.41
CA GLN A 17 3.19 24.32 2.53
C GLN A 17 4.64 24.76 2.73
N LYS A 18 5.11 24.82 3.98
CA LYS A 18 6.50 25.18 4.29
C LYS A 18 7.47 24.13 3.75
N GLU A 19 7.12 22.86 3.85
CA GLU A 19 7.98 21.76 3.41
C GLU A 19 8.08 21.69 1.89
N HIS A 20 6.97 21.76 1.15
CA HIS A 20 6.98 21.66 -0.32
C HIS A 20 7.27 22.98 -1.03
N GLY A 21 7.16 24.11 -0.33
CA GLY A 21 7.26 25.44 -0.93
C GLY A 21 5.95 25.85 -1.62
N PRO A 22 5.97 26.95 -2.40
CA PRO A 22 4.78 27.42 -3.10
C PRO A 22 4.41 26.43 -4.21
N PHE A 23 3.19 25.90 -4.14
CA PHE A 23 2.61 25.10 -5.21
C PHE A 23 2.27 25.97 -6.44
N PRO A 24 2.49 25.48 -7.67
CA PRO A 24 1.99 26.11 -8.89
C PRO A 24 0.48 26.43 -8.80
N GLU A 25 0.02 27.43 -9.55
CA GLU A 25 -1.37 27.91 -9.49
C GLU A 25 -2.39 26.79 -9.78
N ASP A 26 -2.09 25.98 -10.78
CA ASP A 26 -2.87 24.86 -11.30
C ASP A 26 -2.54 23.50 -10.66
N ALA A 27 -1.68 23.48 -9.64
CA ALA A 27 -1.26 22.23 -9.01
C ALA A 27 -2.42 21.54 -8.28
N LEU A 28 -2.61 20.25 -8.58
CA LEU A 28 -3.46 19.36 -7.80
C LEU A 28 -2.65 18.73 -6.67
N VAL A 29 -2.92 19.14 -5.43
CA VAL A 29 -2.21 18.62 -4.25
C VAL A 29 -2.86 17.31 -3.80
N ARG A 30 -2.07 16.25 -3.82
CA ARG A 30 -2.53 14.88 -3.53
C ARG A 30 -2.26 14.45 -2.11
N PHE A 31 -3.33 14.02 -1.45
CA PHE A 31 -3.33 13.35 -0.17
C PHE A 31 -3.60 11.86 -0.40
N GLU A 32 -3.03 10.98 0.41
CA GLU A 32 -3.27 9.53 0.31
C GLU A 32 -3.64 8.92 1.67
N THR A 33 -4.39 7.82 1.61
CA THR A 33 -4.63 6.86 2.70
C THR A 33 -4.54 5.44 2.13
N GLY A 34 -4.14 4.48 2.94
CA GLY A 34 -3.79 3.13 2.47
C GLY A 34 -4.49 2.01 3.24
N PHE A 35 -5.05 1.04 2.52
CA PHE A 35 -5.82 -0.05 3.12
C PHE A 35 -5.48 -1.42 2.54
N GLY A 36 -5.15 -2.37 3.42
CA GLY A 36 -5.19 -3.79 3.09
C GLY A 36 -6.63 -4.33 3.07
N PRO A 37 -7.16 -4.81 1.92
CA PRO A 37 -8.54 -5.27 1.78
C PRO A 37 -8.71 -6.76 2.16
N SER A 38 -8.06 -7.16 3.25
CA SER A 38 -8.14 -8.52 3.79
C SER A 38 -9.17 -8.68 4.92
N GLY A 39 -9.88 -7.60 5.27
CA GLY A 39 -10.92 -7.56 6.29
C GLY A 39 -11.64 -6.22 6.31
N LEU A 40 -12.77 -6.18 7.03
CA LEU A 40 -13.71 -5.05 7.06
C LEU A 40 -13.06 -3.73 7.52
N PRO A 41 -13.53 -2.58 7.02
CA PRO A 41 -13.17 -1.27 7.58
C PRO A 41 -13.64 -1.17 9.04
N HIS A 42 -12.89 -0.43 9.85
CA HIS A 42 -13.18 -0.21 11.28
C HIS A 42 -12.86 1.23 11.68
N ILE A 43 -13.06 1.59 12.96
CA ILE A 43 -12.80 2.94 13.47
C ILE A 43 -11.42 3.53 13.13
N GLY A 44 -10.36 2.68 13.12
CA GLY A 44 -9.04 3.08 12.62
C GLY A 44 -9.03 3.52 11.15
N THR A 45 -9.71 2.80 10.25
CA THR A 45 -9.89 3.17 8.83
C THR A 45 -10.59 4.51 8.71
N PHE A 46 -11.72 4.69 9.42
CA PHE A 46 -12.43 5.97 9.46
C PHE A 46 -11.50 7.10 9.89
N SER A 47 -10.74 6.88 10.96
CA SER A 47 -9.95 7.93 11.58
C SER A 47 -8.75 8.34 10.74
N GLU A 48 -8.16 7.42 9.97
CA GLU A 48 -7.13 7.76 9.00
C GLU A 48 -7.70 8.70 7.92
N VAL A 49 -8.83 8.33 7.31
CA VAL A 49 -9.50 9.16 6.29
C VAL A 49 -9.96 10.49 6.85
N ALA A 50 -10.59 10.50 8.03
CA ALA A 50 -11.09 11.71 8.66
C ALA A 50 -9.97 12.71 8.95
N ARG A 51 -8.87 12.24 9.58
CA ARG A 51 -7.72 13.11 9.91
C ARG A 51 -7.08 13.69 8.66
N THR A 52 -6.81 12.86 7.64
CA THR A 52 -6.24 13.32 6.37
C THR A 52 -7.17 14.31 5.67
N THR A 53 -8.48 14.08 5.70
CA THR A 53 -9.50 14.99 5.14
C THR A 53 -9.51 16.34 5.87
N TRP A 54 -9.36 16.37 7.19
CA TRP A 54 -9.30 17.62 7.93
C TRP A 54 -8.07 18.45 7.57
N VAL A 55 -6.90 17.82 7.42
CA VAL A 55 -5.68 18.51 6.95
C VAL A 55 -5.86 19.01 5.52
N MET A 56 -6.40 18.19 4.63
CA MET A 56 -6.69 18.57 3.24
C MET A 56 -7.64 19.78 3.17
N ASN A 57 -8.71 19.80 3.97
CA ASN A 57 -9.64 20.92 4.00
C ASN A 57 -9.02 22.18 4.59
N ALA A 58 -8.20 22.05 5.65
CA ALA A 58 -7.44 23.17 6.19
C ALA A 58 -6.46 23.74 5.16
N PHE A 59 -5.76 22.87 4.42
CA PHE A 59 -4.85 23.25 3.34
C PHE A 59 -5.58 24.01 2.22
N LYS A 60 -6.72 23.50 1.75
CA LYS A 60 -7.56 24.20 0.76
C LYS A 60 -8.01 25.57 1.27
N ALA A 61 -8.44 25.65 2.53
CA ALA A 61 -8.90 26.90 3.14
C ALA A 61 -7.78 27.95 3.32
N GLN A 62 -6.56 27.52 3.63
CA GLN A 62 -5.40 28.41 3.79
C GLN A 62 -4.81 28.86 2.46
N THR A 63 -4.76 27.98 1.46
CA THR A 63 -3.97 28.20 0.24
C THR A 63 -4.81 28.51 -0.99
N GLY A 64 -6.12 28.20 -0.96
CA GLY A 64 -7.00 28.28 -2.13
C GLY A 64 -6.71 27.24 -3.21
N LYS A 65 -5.77 26.31 -2.99
CA LYS A 65 -5.36 25.29 -3.98
C LYS A 65 -6.36 24.15 -4.07
N ASN A 66 -6.39 23.50 -5.23
CA ASN A 66 -7.11 22.25 -5.40
C ASN A 66 -6.35 21.11 -4.73
N ALA A 67 -7.10 20.20 -4.11
CA ALA A 67 -6.55 19.00 -3.51
C ALA A 67 -7.51 17.82 -3.69
N GLU A 68 -6.95 16.62 -3.84
CA GLU A 68 -7.68 15.36 -3.89
C GLU A 68 -7.16 14.39 -2.82
N LEU A 69 -8.06 13.55 -2.33
CA LEU A 69 -7.73 12.42 -1.46
C LEU A 69 -7.79 11.12 -2.27
N ILE A 70 -6.71 10.36 -2.26
CA ILE A 70 -6.66 9.01 -2.82
C ILE A 70 -6.87 8.00 -1.68
N ALA A 71 -7.87 7.14 -1.83
CA ALA A 71 -8.06 5.98 -0.96
C ALA A 71 -7.50 4.75 -1.69
N PHE A 72 -6.27 4.37 -1.36
CA PHE A 72 -5.54 3.30 -2.02
C PHE A 72 -5.82 1.95 -1.36
N SER A 73 -6.15 0.94 -2.17
CA SER A 73 -6.38 -0.43 -1.71
C SER A 73 -5.25 -1.36 -2.18
N ASP A 74 -4.55 -1.98 -1.24
CA ASP A 74 -3.46 -2.95 -1.46
C ASP A 74 -4.00 -4.34 -1.88
N ASP A 75 -4.98 -4.40 -2.78
CA ASP A 75 -5.65 -5.63 -3.21
C ASP A 75 -4.79 -6.62 -4.01
N MET A 76 -3.58 -6.22 -4.41
CA MET A 76 -2.61 -7.12 -5.03
C MET A 76 -1.72 -7.83 -3.99
N ASP A 77 -1.84 -7.50 -2.70
CA ASP A 77 -1.15 -8.24 -1.65
C ASP A 77 -1.56 -9.72 -1.63
N GLY A 78 -0.58 -10.58 -1.36
CA GLY A 78 -0.83 -12.02 -1.23
C GLY A 78 -1.64 -12.34 0.03
N LEU A 79 -2.57 -13.29 -0.08
CA LEU A 79 -3.28 -13.81 1.09
C LEU A 79 -2.33 -14.54 2.04
N ARG A 80 -2.14 -13.98 3.24
CA ARG A 80 -1.22 -14.54 4.26
C ARG A 80 -1.83 -15.66 5.09
N LYS A 81 -3.11 -15.53 5.43
CA LYS A 81 -3.88 -16.47 6.23
C LYS A 81 -5.34 -16.37 5.83
N VAL A 82 -6.07 -17.48 5.97
CA VAL A 82 -7.53 -17.46 5.79
C VAL A 82 -8.15 -16.72 6.99
N PRO A 83 -8.93 -15.65 6.78
CA PRO A 83 -9.63 -14.98 7.86
C PRO A 83 -10.64 -15.92 8.53
N LEU A 84 -10.80 -15.81 9.85
CA LEU A 84 -11.73 -16.65 10.61
C LEU A 84 -13.19 -16.18 10.49
N ASN A 85 -13.40 -14.95 10.02
CA ASN A 85 -14.69 -14.26 10.00
C ASN A 85 -15.30 -14.15 8.59
N ILE A 86 -14.87 -15.00 7.66
CA ILE A 86 -15.45 -15.08 6.31
C ILE A 86 -16.27 -16.37 6.17
N PRO A 87 -17.36 -16.35 5.38
CA PRO A 87 -18.02 -17.57 4.95
C PRO A 87 -17.09 -18.40 4.05
N ASN A 88 -17.42 -19.67 3.86
CA ASN A 88 -16.76 -20.57 2.91
C ASN A 88 -15.21 -20.52 2.94
N PRO A 89 -14.57 -20.63 4.12
CA PRO A 89 -13.11 -20.53 4.23
C PRO A 89 -12.35 -21.57 3.38
N GLU A 90 -12.97 -22.71 3.10
CA GLU A 90 -12.48 -23.76 2.20
C GLU A 90 -12.37 -23.31 0.73
N LEU A 91 -13.17 -22.34 0.29
CA LEU A 91 -13.04 -21.70 -1.03
C LEU A 91 -11.75 -20.87 -1.11
N VAL A 92 -11.33 -20.27 0.02
CA VAL A 92 -10.22 -19.32 0.09
C VAL A 92 -8.89 -20.01 0.41
N ALA A 93 -8.90 -21.07 1.21
CA ALA A 93 -7.70 -21.78 1.66
C ALA A 93 -6.74 -22.22 0.53
N PRO A 94 -7.20 -22.74 -0.62
CA PRO A 94 -6.32 -23.13 -1.73
C PRO A 94 -5.54 -21.96 -2.36
N HIS A 95 -6.00 -20.72 -2.12
CA HIS A 95 -5.46 -19.49 -2.70
C HIS A 95 -4.45 -18.78 -1.79
N LEU A 96 -3.98 -19.41 -0.71
CA LEU A 96 -2.87 -18.89 0.10
C LEU A 96 -1.67 -18.52 -0.78
N GLY A 97 -1.13 -17.33 -0.51
CA GLY A 97 -0.02 -16.74 -1.25
C GLY A 97 -0.37 -16.16 -2.63
N LYS A 98 -1.64 -16.16 -3.05
CA LYS A 98 -2.10 -15.47 -4.28
C LYS A 98 -2.59 -14.05 -3.96
N PRO A 99 -2.51 -13.10 -4.90
CA PRO A 99 -3.08 -11.75 -4.74
C PRO A 99 -4.57 -11.80 -4.36
N LEU A 100 -5.03 -10.98 -3.41
CA LEU A 100 -6.43 -10.95 -2.94
C LEU A 100 -7.43 -10.72 -4.09
N SER A 101 -7.03 -9.93 -5.09
CA SER A 101 -7.81 -9.67 -6.32
C SER A 101 -7.96 -10.85 -7.27
N SER A 102 -7.23 -11.94 -7.04
CA SER A 102 -7.33 -13.20 -7.81
C SER A 102 -8.06 -14.32 -7.07
N ILE A 103 -8.52 -14.05 -5.83
CA ILE A 103 -9.17 -15.05 -4.99
C ILE A 103 -10.69 -14.96 -5.23
N PRO A 104 -11.38 -16.09 -5.44
CA PRO A 104 -12.83 -16.12 -5.52
C PRO A 104 -13.48 -15.45 -4.30
N ASP A 105 -14.58 -14.74 -4.51
CA ASP A 105 -15.31 -14.10 -3.42
C ASP A 105 -16.00 -15.16 -2.53
N PRO A 106 -15.59 -15.32 -1.24
CA PRO A 106 -16.28 -16.22 -0.32
C PRO A 106 -17.74 -15.87 -0.08
N PHE A 107 -18.16 -14.63 -0.34
CA PHE A 107 -19.54 -14.15 -0.17
C PHE A 107 -20.41 -14.34 -1.42
N GLY A 108 -19.81 -14.68 -2.56
CA GLY A 108 -20.51 -15.00 -3.81
C GLY A 108 -21.20 -13.83 -4.52
N CYS A 109 -20.87 -12.57 -4.20
CA CYS A 109 -21.55 -11.40 -4.79
C CYS A 109 -20.65 -10.50 -5.64
N CYS A 110 -19.33 -10.70 -5.60
CA CYS A 110 -18.35 -9.89 -6.31
C CYS A 110 -17.37 -10.75 -7.13
N GLU A 111 -16.62 -10.12 -8.02
CA GLU A 111 -15.66 -10.81 -8.91
C GLU A 111 -14.52 -11.49 -8.16
N SER A 112 -14.14 -10.96 -7.00
CA SER A 112 -13.06 -11.48 -6.16
C SER A 112 -13.26 -11.11 -4.70
N TYR A 113 -12.50 -11.76 -3.82
CA TYR A 113 -12.48 -11.46 -2.40
C TYR A 113 -12.12 -9.98 -2.13
N SER A 114 -11.12 -9.45 -2.83
CA SER A 114 -10.79 -8.02 -2.68
C SER A 114 -11.86 -7.11 -3.27
N ALA A 115 -12.54 -7.49 -4.36
CA ALA A 115 -13.63 -6.69 -4.92
C ALA A 115 -14.77 -6.53 -3.90
N HIS A 116 -15.14 -7.61 -3.19
CA HIS A 116 -16.09 -7.53 -2.08
C HIS A 116 -15.62 -6.55 -1.00
N MET A 117 -14.37 -6.70 -0.54
CA MET A 117 -13.81 -5.86 0.53
C MET A 117 -13.66 -4.39 0.11
N ASN A 118 -13.29 -4.14 -1.15
CA ASN A 118 -13.19 -2.79 -1.72
C ASN A 118 -14.58 -2.14 -1.79
N ASN A 119 -15.61 -2.87 -2.20
CA ASN A 119 -16.99 -2.37 -2.21
C ASN A 119 -17.48 -2.01 -0.79
N LYS A 120 -17.12 -2.82 0.22
CA LYS A 120 -17.40 -2.51 1.63
C LYS A 120 -16.67 -1.26 2.10
N LEU A 121 -15.40 -1.10 1.73
CA LEU A 121 -14.63 0.11 2.04
C LEU A 121 -15.29 1.35 1.41
N CYS A 122 -15.61 1.30 0.11
CA CYS A 122 -16.21 2.44 -0.58
C CYS A 122 -17.57 2.81 0.05
N ALA A 123 -18.45 1.83 0.24
CA ALA A 123 -19.75 2.07 0.89
C ALA A 123 -19.62 2.65 2.31
N PHE A 124 -18.62 2.20 3.07
CA PHE A 124 -18.31 2.75 4.39
C PHE A 124 -17.90 4.22 4.29
N LEU A 125 -16.97 4.56 3.40
CA LEU A 125 -16.50 5.94 3.23
C LEU A 125 -17.60 6.87 2.71
N ASP A 126 -18.42 6.39 1.78
CA ASP A 126 -19.55 7.12 1.20
C ASP A 126 -20.61 7.43 2.25
N ALA A 127 -20.90 6.48 3.16
CA ALA A 127 -21.86 6.67 4.25
C ALA A 127 -21.47 7.79 5.22
N PHE A 128 -20.16 8.09 5.36
CA PHE A 128 -19.66 9.21 6.15
C PHE A 128 -19.47 10.50 5.33
N GLY A 129 -19.79 10.48 4.03
CA GLY A 129 -19.72 11.65 3.16
C GLY A 129 -18.31 12.07 2.76
N PHE A 130 -17.33 11.16 2.80
CA PHE A 130 -15.98 11.46 2.33
C PHE A 130 -15.95 11.63 0.81
N THR A 131 -15.18 12.61 0.33
CA THR A 131 -14.87 12.76 -1.10
C THR A 131 -13.46 12.26 -1.35
N TYR A 132 -13.32 11.24 -2.20
CA TYR A 132 -12.05 10.58 -2.48
C TYR A 132 -12.04 9.97 -3.89
N ARG A 133 -10.84 9.69 -4.39
CA ARG A 133 -10.59 8.85 -5.57
C ARG A 133 -10.13 7.47 -5.08
N PHE A 134 -10.94 6.45 -5.32
CA PHE A 134 -10.53 5.07 -5.03
C PHE A 134 -9.47 4.62 -6.03
N GLN A 135 -8.43 3.92 -5.56
CA GLN A 135 -7.40 3.33 -6.41
C GLN A 135 -7.08 1.90 -5.97
N SER A 136 -7.27 0.94 -6.87
CA SER A 136 -6.84 -0.45 -6.68
C SER A 136 -5.35 -0.61 -7.02
N SER A 137 -4.62 -1.33 -6.16
CA SER A 137 -3.23 -1.73 -6.42
C SER A 137 -3.14 -2.60 -7.67
N THR A 138 -3.99 -3.61 -7.79
CA THR A 138 -4.04 -4.50 -8.95
C THR A 138 -4.29 -3.73 -10.24
N ALA A 139 -5.21 -2.77 -10.22
CA ALA A 139 -5.47 -1.90 -11.36
C ALA A 139 -4.24 -1.03 -11.70
N ALA A 140 -3.57 -0.45 -10.69
CA ALA A 140 -2.38 0.38 -10.90
C ALA A 140 -1.21 -0.41 -11.50
N TYR A 141 -0.94 -1.61 -10.98
CA TYR A 141 0.10 -2.50 -11.49
C TYR A 141 -0.18 -2.98 -12.92
N ARG A 142 -1.42 -3.37 -13.21
CA ARG A 142 -1.80 -3.87 -14.55
C ARG A 142 -1.99 -2.76 -15.57
N GLY A 143 -2.44 -1.60 -15.13
CA GLY A 143 -2.68 -0.41 -15.96
C GLY A 143 -1.42 0.35 -16.32
N GLY A 144 -0.29 0.05 -15.66
CA GLY A 144 1.01 0.62 -15.96
C GLY A 144 1.32 1.92 -15.20
N ASP A 145 0.46 2.34 -14.27
CA ASP A 145 0.68 3.52 -13.41
C ASP A 145 2.03 3.45 -12.68
N PHE A 146 2.47 2.24 -12.37
CA PHE A 146 3.71 1.96 -11.66
C PHE A 146 4.89 1.59 -12.56
N ASP A 147 4.71 1.44 -13.87
CA ASP A 147 5.73 0.87 -14.76
C ASP A 147 7.02 1.70 -14.78
N GLU A 148 6.92 3.03 -14.78
CA GLU A 148 8.09 3.92 -14.70
C GLU A 148 8.85 3.73 -13.39
N GLY A 149 8.13 3.70 -12.26
CA GLY A 149 8.71 3.48 -10.94
C GLY A 149 9.33 2.08 -10.81
N LEU A 150 8.69 1.05 -11.36
CA LEU A 150 9.20 -0.33 -11.36
C LEU A 150 10.50 -0.47 -12.16
N ARG A 151 10.61 0.18 -13.32
CA ARG A 151 11.87 0.26 -14.08
C ARG A 151 12.98 0.93 -13.26
N LYS A 152 12.68 2.02 -12.56
CA LYS A 152 13.64 2.68 -11.65
C LYS A 152 14.03 1.81 -10.48
N ILE A 153 13.09 1.07 -9.89
CA ILE A 153 13.38 0.08 -8.83
C ILE A 153 14.32 -0.99 -9.36
N ALA A 154 14.14 -1.48 -10.58
CA ALA A 154 15.05 -2.46 -11.20
C ALA A 154 16.46 -1.88 -11.40
N GLN A 155 16.57 -0.65 -11.90
CA GLN A 155 17.85 0.06 -12.04
C GLN A 155 18.54 0.35 -10.70
N LYS A 156 17.77 0.49 -9.62
CA LYS A 156 18.25 0.77 -8.26
C LYS A 156 18.17 -0.47 -7.35
N HIS A 157 18.06 -1.67 -7.92
CA HIS A 157 17.76 -2.90 -7.20
C HIS A 157 18.68 -3.12 -5.99
N ASP A 158 20.01 -3.07 -6.21
CA ASP A 158 20.98 -3.33 -5.17
C ASP A 158 20.97 -2.26 -4.08
N ALA A 159 20.86 -0.98 -4.44
CA ALA A 159 20.75 0.10 -3.47
C ALA A 159 19.49 0.00 -2.59
N ILE A 160 18.37 -0.45 -3.15
CA ILE A 160 17.14 -0.72 -2.40
C ILE A 160 17.31 -1.97 -1.52
N ARG A 161 17.92 -3.04 -2.04
CA ARG A 161 18.25 -4.25 -1.29
C ARG A 161 19.10 -3.93 -0.08
N ASP A 162 20.18 -3.19 -0.24
CA ASP A 162 21.09 -2.86 0.86
C ASP A 162 20.37 -2.06 1.96
N LEU A 163 19.49 -1.14 1.55
CA LEU A 163 18.69 -0.34 2.46
C LEU A 163 17.68 -1.18 3.26
N ILE A 164 17.00 -2.15 2.63
CA ILE A 164 16.04 -3.01 3.33
C ILE A 164 16.74 -4.08 4.17
N THR A 165 17.71 -4.79 3.60
CA THR A 165 18.39 -5.93 4.24
C THR A 165 19.15 -5.53 5.50
N ALA A 166 19.62 -4.27 5.60
CA ALA A 166 20.16 -3.71 6.83
C ALA A 166 19.19 -3.77 8.03
N THR A 167 17.88 -3.82 7.76
CA THR A 167 16.82 -3.96 8.78
C THR A 167 16.36 -5.40 9.00
N LEU A 168 16.83 -6.34 8.18
CA LEU A 168 16.46 -7.75 8.25
C LEU A 168 17.47 -8.56 9.06
N ARG A 169 17.00 -9.69 9.61
CA ARG A 169 17.87 -10.74 10.16
C ARG A 169 18.73 -11.34 9.05
N GLU A 170 19.95 -11.73 9.37
CA GLU A 170 20.97 -12.21 8.44
C GLU A 170 20.47 -13.34 7.52
N GLU A 171 19.77 -14.31 8.10
CA GLU A 171 19.14 -15.45 7.40
C GLU A 171 18.15 -15.06 6.29
N ASN A 172 17.59 -13.84 6.34
CA ASN A 172 16.61 -13.35 5.37
C ASN A 172 17.23 -12.37 4.36
N ARG A 173 18.54 -12.10 4.41
CA ARG A 173 19.18 -11.07 3.56
C ARG A 173 19.53 -11.57 2.17
N GLU A 174 20.14 -12.76 2.08
CA GLU A 174 20.72 -13.26 0.84
C GLU A 174 19.68 -13.45 -0.27
N THR A 175 18.48 -13.91 0.10
CA THR A 175 17.40 -14.23 -0.84
C THR A 175 16.40 -13.10 -1.02
N TRP A 176 16.60 -11.96 -0.36
CA TRP A 176 15.65 -10.85 -0.42
C TRP A 176 15.74 -10.10 -1.75
N SER A 177 14.58 -9.83 -2.33
CA SER A 177 14.43 -8.95 -3.49
C SER A 177 13.29 -7.98 -3.25
N PRO A 178 13.35 -6.75 -3.81
CA PRO A 178 12.21 -5.86 -3.81
C PRO A 178 11.04 -6.44 -4.61
N PHE A 179 11.30 -7.28 -5.60
CA PHE A 179 10.28 -7.84 -6.49
C PHE A 179 9.75 -9.19 -5.99
N MET A 180 8.45 -9.37 -6.19
CA MET A 180 7.66 -10.54 -5.85
C MET A 180 6.93 -10.99 -7.13
N PRO A 181 7.54 -11.90 -7.91
CA PRO A 181 6.96 -12.39 -9.16
C PRO A 181 5.58 -13.02 -8.96
N VAL A 182 4.63 -12.72 -9.82
CA VAL A 182 3.34 -13.43 -9.87
C VAL A 182 3.56 -14.66 -10.74
N CYS A 183 3.64 -15.85 -10.14
CA CYS A 183 3.86 -17.07 -10.91
C CYS A 183 2.74 -17.29 -11.95
N PRO A 184 3.03 -17.33 -13.27
CA PRO A 184 2.01 -17.47 -14.31
C PRO A 184 1.35 -18.85 -14.29
N ASN A 185 1.99 -19.87 -13.71
CA ASN A 185 1.45 -21.22 -13.63
C ASN A 185 0.47 -21.40 -12.45
N CYS A 186 0.80 -20.90 -11.25
CA CYS A 186 -0.05 -21.12 -10.06
C CYS A 186 -0.67 -19.84 -9.46
N GLY A 187 -0.28 -18.66 -9.93
CA GLY A 187 -0.77 -17.36 -9.49
C GLY A 187 -0.24 -16.87 -8.14
N ARG A 188 0.70 -17.59 -7.51
CA ARG A 188 1.26 -17.23 -6.19
C ARG A 188 2.40 -16.23 -6.31
N VAL A 189 2.49 -15.37 -5.30
CA VAL A 189 3.55 -14.36 -5.08
C VAL A 189 4.44 -14.67 -3.87
N TYR A 190 3.96 -15.47 -2.92
CA TYR A 190 4.72 -15.78 -1.68
C TYR A 190 5.55 -17.06 -1.75
N THR A 191 5.41 -17.84 -2.82
CA THR A 191 6.24 -19.03 -3.08
C THR A 191 7.28 -18.80 -4.16
N THR A 192 7.41 -17.55 -4.64
CA THR A 192 8.37 -17.15 -5.67
C THR A 192 9.54 -16.40 -5.05
N ARG A 193 10.74 -16.65 -5.55
CA ARG A 193 11.94 -15.86 -5.26
C ARG A 193 12.57 -15.37 -6.57
N VAL A 194 13.20 -14.21 -6.51
CA VAL A 194 14.00 -13.68 -7.61
C VAL A 194 15.37 -14.34 -7.56
N VAL A 195 15.82 -14.83 -8.72
CA VAL A 195 17.15 -15.41 -8.94
C VAL A 195 18.11 -14.32 -9.44
N ARG A 196 17.64 -13.48 -10.35
CA ARG A 196 18.40 -12.37 -10.93
C ARG A 196 17.46 -11.22 -11.29
N CYS A 197 17.91 -9.99 -11.10
CA CYS A 197 17.28 -8.79 -11.63
C CYS A 197 18.18 -8.19 -12.71
N ASP A 198 17.63 -7.87 -13.87
CA ASP A 198 18.29 -7.11 -14.92
C ASP A 198 17.70 -5.70 -14.95
N GLY A 199 18.48 -4.73 -14.45
CA GLY A 199 18.04 -3.34 -14.32
C GLY A 199 17.92 -2.60 -15.67
N GLU A 200 18.67 -3.02 -16.69
CA GLU A 200 18.64 -2.39 -18.02
C GLU A 200 17.47 -2.93 -18.85
N ALA A 201 17.29 -4.26 -18.85
CA ALA A 201 16.17 -4.91 -19.53
C ALA A 201 14.84 -4.77 -18.78
N ALA A 202 14.87 -4.34 -17.50
CA ALA A 202 13.73 -4.29 -16.60
C ALA A 202 13.02 -5.65 -16.50
N THR A 203 13.80 -6.71 -16.29
CA THR A 203 13.31 -8.09 -16.15
C THR A 203 13.82 -8.76 -14.89
N VAL A 204 13.10 -9.78 -14.43
CA VAL A 204 13.54 -10.67 -13.34
C VAL A 204 13.50 -12.12 -13.80
N ASP A 205 14.55 -12.87 -13.46
CA ASP A 205 14.53 -14.33 -13.48
C ASP A 205 14.03 -14.81 -12.13
N TYR A 206 13.11 -15.77 -12.11
CA TYR A 206 12.49 -16.24 -10.88
C TYR A 206 12.31 -17.76 -10.84
N ALA A 207 12.14 -18.26 -9.63
CA ALA A 207 11.72 -19.63 -9.35
C ALA A 207 10.54 -19.64 -8.39
N CYS A 208 9.55 -20.50 -8.65
CA CYS A 208 8.42 -20.79 -7.78
C CYS A 208 8.69 -22.07 -7.00
N ASP A 209 9.70 -22.05 -6.13
CA ASP A 209 10.20 -23.20 -5.36
C ASP A 209 10.16 -22.97 -3.83
N GLY A 210 9.69 -21.80 -3.40
CA GLY A 210 9.60 -21.45 -1.97
C GLY A 210 8.39 -22.05 -1.26
N THR A 211 8.40 -21.98 0.06
CA THR A 211 7.31 -22.41 0.93
C THR A 211 6.77 -21.23 1.72
N PHE A 212 5.45 -21.08 1.77
CA PHE A 212 4.77 -20.07 2.58
C PHE A 212 3.60 -20.70 3.34
N GLY A 213 3.70 -20.74 4.67
CA GLY A 213 2.71 -21.45 5.48
C GLY A 213 2.60 -22.92 5.08
N ALA A 214 1.40 -23.35 4.68
CA ALA A 214 1.12 -24.71 4.24
C ALA A 214 1.21 -24.92 2.71
N VAL A 215 1.62 -23.90 1.93
CA VAL A 215 1.71 -24.00 0.47
C VAL A 215 3.16 -23.98 -0.02
N THR A 216 3.45 -24.83 -1.00
CA THR A 216 4.73 -24.89 -1.69
C THR A 216 4.59 -24.39 -3.13
N GLY A 217 5.66 -23.82 -3.65
CA GLY A 217 5.77 -23.42 -5.05
C GLY A 217 5.58 -24.58 -6.02
N CYS A 218 5.16 -24.27 -7.25
CA CYS A 218 4.85 -25.26 -8.28
C CYS A 218 6.07 -25.74 -9.11
N GLY A 219 7.27 -25.30 -8.76
CA GLY A 219 8.52 -25.62 -9.46
C GLY A 219 8.77 -24.81 -10.75
N HIS A 220 7.81 -24.00 -11.19
CA HIS A 220 7.93 -23.22 -12.42
C HIS A 220 8.99 -22.12 -12.28
N THR A 221 9.82 -21.97 -13.31
CA THR A 221 10.87 -20.95 -13.43
C THR A 221 10.70 -20.19 -14.75
N GLY A 222 11.25 -18.99 -14.82
CA GLY A 222 11.24 -18.21 -16.05
C GLY A 222 11.79 -16.80 -15.89
N THR A 223 11.72 -16.03 -16.96
CA THR A 223 12.05 -14.60 -17.00
C THR A 223 10.77 -13.82 -17.29
N MET A 224 10.54 -12.72 -16.59
CA MET A 224 9.39 -11.84 -16.82
C MET A 224 9.78 -10.36 -16.70
N PRO A 225 9.06 -9.44 -17.39
CA PRO A 225 9.25 -8.01 -17.16
C PRO A 225 8.80 -7.63 -15.75
N VAL A 226 9.38 -6.56 -15.20
CA VAL A 226 8.95 -6.00 -13.90
C VAL A 226 7.70 -5.11 -14.00
N THR A 227 7.15 -4.95 -15.20
CA THR A 227 6.03 -4.04 -15.53
C THR A 227 4.75 -4.82 -15.84
N GLY A 228 3.62 -4.12 -16.07
CA GLY A 228 2.38 -4.75 -16.57
C GLY A 228 1.73 -5.74 -15.60
N GLY A 229 2.00 -5.62 -14.29
CA GLY A 229 1.42 -6.47 -13.25
C GLY A 229 1.99 -7.89 -13.18
N HIS A 230 3.11 -8.17 -13.84
CA HIS A 230 3.82 -9.45 -13.74
C HIS A 230 4.51 -9.65 -12.38
N VAL A 231 4.87 -8.55 -11.71
CA VAL A 231 5.45 -8.56 -10.37
C VAL A 231 4.66 -7.62 -9.46
N LYS A 232 4.77 -7.86 -8.16
CA LYS A 232 4.48 -6.87 -7.12
C LYS A 232 5.79 -6.51 -6.43
N VAL A 233 5.93 -5.34 -5.82
CA VAL A 233 7.04 -5.06 -4.90
C VAL A 233 6.66 -5.23 -3.44
N GLY A 234 7.63 -5.55 -2.59
CA GLY A 234 7.42 -5.66 -1.15
C GLY A 234 6.88 -4.36 -0.54
N TRP A 235 5.97 -4.45 0.43
CA TRP A 235 5.10 -3.34 0.87
C TRP A 235 5.80 -2.01 1.22
N LYS A 236 7.03 -2.01 1.76
CA LYS A 236 7.78 -0.75 2.02
C LYS A 236 8.26 -0.09 0.73
N VAL A 237 8.67 -0.90 -0.25
CA VAL A 237 9.02 -0.44 -1.59
C VAL A 237 7.75 -0.02 -2.35
N ASP A 238 6.65 -0.77 -2.18
CA ASP A 238 5.33 -0.44 -2.74
C ASP A 238 4.83 0.93 -2.25
N TRP A 239 4.98 1.21 -0.95
CA TRP A 239 4.60 2.51 -0.40
C TRP A 239 5.40 3.66 -1.02
N ALA A 240 6.71 3.50 -1.19
CA ALA A 240 7.54 4.46 -1.90
C ALA A 240 7.18 4.58 -3.39
N LEU A 241 6.78 3.48 -4.02
CA LEU A 241 6.34 3.43 -5.41
C LEU A 241 5.03 4.20 -5.61
N ARG A 242 4.10 4.14 -4.66
CA ARG A 242 2.86 4.96 -4.66
C ARG A 242 3.18 6.44 -4.58
N TRP A 243 4.01 6.84 -3.63
CA TRP A 243 4.49 8.23 -3.49
C TRP A 243 5.15 8.72 -4.77
N TYR A 244 6.02 7.89 -5.34
CA TYR A 244 6.70 8.20 -6.58
C TYR A 244 5.70 8.39 -7.73
N SER A 245 4.82 7.42 -7.94
CA SER A 245 4.03 7.35 -9.18
C SER A 245 2.90 8.39 -9.18
N TYR A 246 2.21 8.56 -8.05
CA TYR A 246 1.13 9.53 -7.95
C TYR A 246 1.60 10.93 -7.57
N GLY A 247 2.83 11.10 -7.07
CA GLY A 247 3.28 12.38 -6.54
C GLY A 247 2.46 12.79 -5.32
N ILE A 248 2.44 11.92 -4.31
CA ILE A 248 1.72 12.18 -3.06
C ILE A 248 2.46 13.27 -2.28
N HIS A 249 1.72 14.27 -1.81
CA HIS A 249 2.27 15.41 -1.09
C HIS A 249 2.08 15.26 0.42
N TYR A 250 1.03 14.57 0.85
CA TYR A 250 0.74 14.32 2.26
C TYR A 250 0.15 12.92 2.49
N GLU A 251 0.68 12.17 3.45
CA GLU A 251 0.07 10.93 3.93
C GLU A 251 0.34 10.75 5.43
N MET A 252 -0.71 10.37 6.16
CA MET A 252 -0.64 10.04 7.59
C MET A 252 -0.52 8.53 7.77
N TYR A 253 0.01 8.10 8.92
CA TYR A 253 0.15 6.67 9.21
C TYR A 253 0.11 6.38 10.73
N GLY A 254 -0.20 5.15 11.10
CA GLY A 254 -0.14 4.71 12.49
C GLY A 254 1.27 4.77 13.06
N LYS A 255 1.41 5.04 14.36
CA LYS A 255 2.70 5.09 15.07
C LYS A 255 3.53 3.81 14.93
N ASP A 256 2.88 2.67 14.74
CA ASP A 256 3.53 1.38 14.47
C ASP A 256 4.26 1.32 13.12
N LEU A 257 4.02 2.27 12.23
CA LEU A 257 4.61 2.33 10.89
C LEU A 257 5.75 3.34 10.76
N ILE A 258 6.15 4.06 11.82
CA ILE A 258 7.18 5.12 11.76
C ILE A 258 8.48 4.67 11.08
N GLU A 259 9.06 3.55 11.53
CA GLU A 259 10.31 3.04 10.93
C GLU A 259 10.13 2.62 9.47
N SER A 260 8.94 2.16 9.12
CA SER A 260 8.63 1.75 7.75
C SER A 260 8.44 2.96 6.84
N ALA A 261 7.75 4.01 7.31
CA ALA A 261 7.60 5.28 6.59
C ALA A 261 8.96 5.95 6.35
N ARG A 262 9.85 5.96 7.35
CA ARG A 262 11.25 6.45 7.20
C ARG A 262 12.00 5.69 6.11
N LEU A 263 11.84 4.37 6.06
CA LEU A 263 12.50 3.53 5.07
C LEU A 263 11.94 3.78 3.66
N SER A 264 10.62 3.83 3.52
CA SER A 264 9.93 4.20 2.27
C SER A 264 10.34 5.59 1.78
N ALA A 265 10.56 6.56 2.69
CA ALA A 265 10.93 7.92 2.32
C ALA A 265 12.33 8.00 1.71
N ARG A 266 13.26 7.19 2.23
CA ARG A 266 14.59 7.03 1.65
C ARG A 266 14.52 6.36 0.27
N ILE A 267 13.64 5.38 0.10
CA ILE A 267 13.43 4.73 -1.21
C ILE A 267 12.82 5.73 -2.21
N CYS A 268 11.81 6.51 -1.83
CA CYS A 268 11.21 7.53 -2.71
C CYS A 268 12.25 8.54 -3.18
N THR A 269 13.11 9.00 -2.26
CA THR A 269 14.27 9.85 -2.57
C THR A 269 15.22 9.17 -3.56
N LEU A 270 15.53 7.88 -3.38
CA LEU A 270 16.37 7.10 -4.28
C LEU A 270 15.76 6.94 -5.70
N LEU A 271 14.43 6.90 -5.80
CA LEU A 271 13.70 6.91 -7.08
C LEU A 271 13.70 8.30 -7.75
N GLY A 272 14.13 9.33 -7.03
CA GLY A 272 14.32 10.69 -7.53
C GLY A 272 13.16 11.64 -7.25
N LYS A 273 12.29 11.34 -6.28
CA LYS A 273 11.22 12.25 -5.84
C LYS A 273 11.30 12.55 -4.36
N LYS A 274 10.76 13.70 -3.97
CA LYS A 274 10.60 14.07 -2.56
C LYS A 274 9.48 13.21 -1.95
N PRO A 275 9.68 12.61 -0.76
CA PRO A 275 8.59 11.93 -0.05
C PRO A 275 7.51 12.92 0.40
N PRO A 276 6.28 12.44 0.68
CA PRO A 276 5.23 13.29 1.22
C PRO A 276 5.59 13.81 2.62
N ALA A 277 5.01 14.96 2.96
CA ALA A 277 4.91 15.35 4.35
C ALA A 277 3.94 14.40 5.07
N GLY A 278 4.02 14.29 6.39
CA GLY A 278 3.14 13.39 7.10
C GLY A 278 3.18 13.55 8.61
N LEU A 279 2.15 13.02 9.25
CA LEU A 279 2.02 12.96 10.69
C LEU A 279 1.63 11.54 11.09
N PHE A 280 2.32 11.00 12.11
CA PHE A 280 1.90 9.74 12.69
C PHE A 280 0.80 9.98 13.73
N TYR A 281 -0.13 9.03 13.84
CA TYR A 281 -1.21 9.08 14.83
C TYR A 281 -1.16 7.88 15.78
N GLU A 282 -1.71 8.06 16.99
CA GLU A 282 -1.83 6.98 17.98
C GLU A 282 -2.97 6.01 17.64
N MET A 283 -2.87 4.80 18.18
CA MET A 283 -3.82 3.71 17.93
C MET A 283 -5.00 3.76 18.89
N PHE A 284 -6.18 3.34 18.43
CA PHE A 284 -7.30 3.08 19.34
C PHE A 284 -7.07 1.79 20.11
N LEU A 285 -7.29 1.88 21.43
CA LEU A 285 -7.22 0.77 22.35
C LEU A 285 -8.63 0.43 22.85
N ASP A 286 -8.88 -0.84 23.14
CA ASP A 286 -10.09 -1.26 23.84
C ASP A 286 -10.01 -0.93 25.35
N GLU A 287 -11.06 -1.28 26.09
CA GLU A 287 -11.15 -1.06 27.54
C GLU A 287 -10.03 -1.74 28.35
N ASN A 288 -9.39 -2.77 27.79
CA ASN A 288 -8.28 -3.49 28.40
C ASN A 288 -6.90 -2.94 27.96
N GLY A 289 -6.88 -1.89 27.15
CA GLY A 289 -5.64 -1.33 26.58
C GLY A 289 -5.10 -2.13 25.39
N GLU A 290 -5.87 -3.07 24.83
CA GLU A 290 -5.45 -3.86 23.68
C GLU A 290 -5.73 -3.11 22.37
N LYS A 291 -4.84 -3.25 21.38
CA LYS A 291 -5.02 -2.62 20.08
C LYS A 291 -6.25 -3.18 19.36
N ILE A 292 -7.17 -2.29 18.97
CA ILE A 292 -8.27 -2.62 18.06
C ILE A 292 -7.67 -3.04 16.71
N SER A 293 -7.95 -4.26 16.25
CA SER A 293 -7.44 -4.77 14.97
C SER A 293 -8.42 -5.67 14.23
N LYS A 294 -8.31 -5.68 12.90
CA LYS A 294 -9.11 -6.51 11.98
C LYS A 294 -9.09 -7.99 12.33
N SER A 295 -7.97 -8.51 12.86
CA SER A 295 -7.76 -9.95 13.05
C SER A 295 -8.50 -10.57 14.23
N VAL A 296 -8.99 -9.77 15.18
CA VAL A 296 -9.67 -10.26 16.40
C VAL A 296 -11.19 -10.03 16.37
N GLY A 297 -11.72 -9.48 15.28
CA GLY A 297 -13.16 -9.24 15.13
C GLY A 297 -13.73 -8.12 16.02
N LYS A 298 -12.93 -7.54 16.94
CA LYS A 298 -13.29 -6.38 17.76
C LYS A 298 -13.18 -5.07 16.97
N GLY A 299 -13.82 -4.98 15.81
CA GLY A 299 -13.94 -3.72 15.08
C GLY A 299 -15.17 -2.96 15.56
N LEU A 300 -15.02 -1.74 16.06
CA LEU A 300 -16.12 -0.78 16.00
C LEU A 300 -16.29 -0.44 14.52
N THR A 301 -17.29 -1.05 13.90
CA THR A 301 -17.62 -0.92 12.47
C THR A 301 -18.88 -0.10 12.31
#